data_AF-A0AAD7H7X9-F1
#
_entry.id   AF-A0AAD7H7X9-F1
#
_cell.length_a   1.000
_cell.length_b   1.000
_cell.length_c   1.000
_cell.angle_alpha   90.00
_cell.angle_beta   90.00
_cell.angle_gamma   90.00
#
_symmetry.space_group_name_H-M   'P 1'
#
loop_
_entity.id
_entity.type
_entity.pdbx_description
1 polymer ?
#
loop_
_entity_poly.entity_id
_entity_poly.type
_entity_poly.pdbx_seq_one_letter_code
_entity_poly.pdbx_strand_id
1 'polypeptide(L)'
;IKSQYAQSIRDLAEKDNGWHFSAGNTSAAQLQNFRIEDMAKNMKSLAPELWDLLGLFTVFKPVLDCNFSIDEDDPMETDLPEDDPTRRAQKFAERREGLIMIKKVVMISVLMQSTNKNCNALESVFGIFLHASNTPSKVIEALAHMGISISTDAIDNTVHSLSRETRKTLRNMGQTPLVGYAYDNFNINFPGIVPIVEKSTDTLTHMTSGGLIFLEHGVKADDLRCSEELWKKTPLNPAFDAATAPPTPTIIDLERHLEELHPEAAHPSNLTSRERFNSWLFRSDLVKYGPAYFGAEFGGLLGLPEMVEQIPVKKMRWGPAQSLDIKQSTTAGNIQVVPELLE
;
A
#
# COMPACT_ATOMS: atom_id res chain seq x y z
N ILE A 1 6.70 -24.80 -39.23
CA ILE A 1 5.50 -24.50 -38.42
C ILE A 1 5.63 -25.03 -36.98
N LYS A 2 5.52 -26.34 -36.69
CA LYS A 2 5.62 -26.84 -35.30
C LYS A 2 6.94 -26.50 -34.60
N SER A 3 8.07 -26.69 -35.29
CA SER A 3 9.41 -26.36 -34.76
C SER A 3 9.60 -24.87 -34.49
N GLN A 4 8.97 -24.02 -35.31
CA GLN A 4 9.07 -22.57 -35.21
C GLN A 4 8.36 -22.06 -33.95
N TYR A 5 7.10 -22.44 -33.72
CA TYR A 5 6.38 -22.04 -32.50
C TYR A 5 6.98 -22.64 -31.23
N ALA A 6 7.47 -23.88 -31.29
CA ALA A 6 8.20 -24.48 -30.17
C ALA A 6 9.48 -23.69 -29.85
N GLN A 7 10.19 -23.17 -30.87
CA GLN A 7 11.35 -22.32 -30.65
C GLN A 7 10.94 -20.97 -30.06
N SER A 8 9.90 -20.32 -30.57
CA SER A 8 9.40 -19.06 -30.00
C SER A 8 9.03 -19.18 -28.52
N ILE A 9 8.43 -20.30 -28.10
CA ILE A 9 8.13 -20.55 -26.68
C ILE A 9 9.40 -20.73 -25.86
N ARG A 10 10.43 -21.41 -26.38
CA ARG A 10 11.73 -21.54 -25.70
C ARG A 10 12.42 -20.20 -25.56
N ASP A 11 12.45 -19.42 -26.63
CA ASP A 11 13.06 -18.09 -26.66
C ASP A 11 12.38 -17.18 -25.64
N LEU A 12 11.04 -17.20 -25.56
CA LEU A 12 10.27 -16.50 -24.54
C LEU A 12 10.62 -16.96 -23.11
N ALA A 13 10.84 -18.26 -22.90
CA ALA A 13 11.12 -18.86 -21.60
C ALA A 13 12.60 -18.70 -21.14
N GLU A 14 13.43 -17.98 -21.88
CA GLU A 14 14.80 -17.64 -21.48
C GLU A 14 14.82 -16.72 -20.26
N LYS A 15 15.84 -16.89 -19.42
CA LYS A 15 16.00 -16.15 -18.16
C LYS A 15 16.12 -14.64 -18.36
N ASP A 16 16.75 -14.24 -19.46
CA ASP A 16 17.04 -12.85 -19.77
C ASP A 16 15.77 -12.04 -20.08
N ASN A 17 14.65 -12.70 -20.35
CA ASN A 17 13.36 -12.05 -20.53
C ASN A 17 12.65 -11.70 -19.21
N GLY A 18 13.18 -12.15 -18.06
CA GLY A 18 12.72 -11.70 -16.74
C GLY A 18 11.43 -12.33 -16.21
N TRP A 19 10.95 -13.42 -16.83
CA TRP A 19 9.70 -14.10 -16.43
C TRP A 19 9.90 -15.14 -15.31
N HIS A 20 11.06 -15.12 -14.65
CA HIS A 20 11.44 -16.13 -13.68
C HIS A 20 11.17 -15.69 -12.25
N PHE A 21 10.38 -16.48 -11.53
CA PHE A 21 9.99 -16.17 -10.16
C PHE A 21 10.43 -17.27 -9.19
N SER A 22 11.19 -16.87 -8.16
CA SER A 22 11.70 -17.77 -7.14
C SER A 22 11.02 -17.50 -5.82
N ALA A 23 10.16 -18.41 -5.37
CA ALA A 23 9.39 -18.27 -4.12
C ALA A 23 10.27 -17.87 -2.93
N GLY A 24 11.44 -18.51 -2.76
CA GLY A 24 12.34 -18.28 -1.63
C GLY A 24 13.16 -16.98 -1.67
N ASN A 25 13.19 -16.28 -2.81
CA ASN A 25 13.93 -15.03 -3.03
C ASN A 25 13.04 -13.93 -3.64
N THR A 26 11.73 -14.04 -3.47
CA THR A 26 10.78 -13.05 -3.97
C THR A 26 10.99 -11.73 -3.24
N SER A 27 11.06 -10.64 -4.00
CA SER A 27 11.02 -9.27 -3.48
C SER A 27 9.65 -8.64 -3.65
N ALA A 28 9.26 -7.76 -2.72
CA ALA A 28 8.02 -6.99 -2.82
C ALA A 28 7.96 -6.15 -4.12
N ALA A 29 9.11 -5.66 -4.60
CA ALA A 29 9.21 -4.89 -5.83
C ALA A 29 8.80 -5.71 -7.07
N GLN A 30 9.12 -7.01 -7.12
CA GLN A 30 8.71 -7.86 -8.24
C GLN A 30 7.19 -7.99 -8.34
N LEU A 31 6.49 -8.03 -7.21
CA LEU A 31 5.03 -8.09 -7.19
C LEU A 31 4.40 -6.72 -7.52
N GLN A 32 4.91 -5.64 -6.92
CA GLN A 32 4.35 -4.30 -7.11
C GLN A 32 4.54 -3.76 -8.54
N ASN A 33 5.66 -4.12 -9.18
CA ASN A 33 5.99 -3.67 -10.53
C ASN A 33 5.44 -4.60 -11.62
N PHE A 34 4.85 -5.74 -11.25
CA PHE A 34 4.25 -6.63 -12.24
C PHE A 34 3.07 -5.94 -12.95
N ARG A 35 3.10 -5.95 -14.28
CA ARG A 35 2.03 -5.45 -15.14
C ARG A 35 1.79 -6.46 -16.25
N ILE A 36 0.55 -6.90 -16.40
CA ILE A 36 0.19 -7.87 -17.44
C ILE A 36 0.33 -7.27 -18.84
N GLU A 37 0.16 -5.95 -18.96
CA GLU A 37 0.34 -5.18 -20.19
C GLU A 37 1.79 -5.18 -20.66
N ASP A 38 2.75 -5.08 -19.74
CA ASP A 38 4.19 -5.14 -20.07
C ASP A 38 4.55 -6.55 -20.55
N MET A 39 3.99 -7.58 -19.91
CA MET A 39 4.13 -8.98 -20.33
C MET A 39 3.55 -9.19 -21.73
N ALA A 40 2.34 -8.69 -21.99
CA ALA A 40 1.70 -8.75 -23.30
C ALA A 40 2.54 -8.08 -24.39
N LYS A 41 3.04 -6.87 -24.12
CA LYS A 41 3.88 -6.12 -25.05
C LYS A 41 5.15 -6.88 -25.40
N ASN A 42 5.84 -7.43 -24.41
CA ASN A 42 7.08 -8.18 -24.59
C ASN A 42 6.85 -9.52 -25.31
N MET A 43 5.79 -10.26 -24.95
CA MET A 43 5.40 -11.49 -25.64
C MET A 43 5.10 -11.22 -27.12
N LYS A 44 4.37 -10.14 -27.41
CA LYS A 44 4.06 -9.73 -28.78
C LYS A 44 5.33 -9.34 -29.57
N SER A 45 6.29 -8.66 -28.94
CA SER A 45 7.53 -8.27 -29.63
C SER A 45 8.46 -9.45 -29.89
N LEU A 46 8.55 -10.41 -28.96
CA LEU A 46 9.44 -11.55 -29.05
C LEU A 46 8.87 -12.70 -29.90
N ALA A 47 7.54 -12.87 -29.90
CA ALA A 47 6.87 -13.92 -30.65
C ALA A 47 5.61 -13.40 -31.38
N PRO A 48 5.75 -12.46 -32.33
CA PRO A 48 4.61 -11.83 -33.00
C PRO A 48 3.72 -12.83 -33.74
N GLU A 49 4.30 -13.82 -34.42
CA GLU A 49 3.53 -14.85 -35.13
C GLU A 49 2.69 -15.72 -34.18
N LEU A 50 3.26 -16.10 -33.03
CA LEU A 50 2.53 -16.85 -32.00
C LEU A 50 1.41 -15.99 -31.40
N TRP A 51 1.69 -14.72 -31.13
CA TRP A 51 0.71 -13.76 -30.61
C TRP A 51 -0.48 -13.58 -31.55
N ASP A 52 -0.22 -13.48 -32.86
CA ASP A 52 -1.25 -13.31 -33.88
C ASP A 52 -2.06 -14.61 -34.06
N LEU A 53 -1.39 -15.77 -34.08
CA LEU A 53 -2.05 -17.08 -34.12
C LEU A 53 -3.04 -17.25 -32.96
N LEU A 54 -2.63 -16.94 -31.73
CA LEU A 54 -3.52 -16.98 -30.56
C LEU A 54 -4.65 -15.95 -30.65
N GLY A 55 -4.44 -14.84 -31.37
CA GLY A 55 -5.50 -13.89 -31.73
C GLY A 55 -6.63 -14.54 -32.51
N LEU A 56 -6.30 -15.38 -33.49
CA LEU A 56 -7.29 -16.08 -34.29
C LEU A 56 -8.14 -17.04 -33.45
N PHE A 57 -7.51 -17.75 -32.50
CA PHE A 57 -8.23 -18.67 -31.61
C PHE A 57 -9.11 -17.95 -30.57
N THR A 58 -8.72 -16.76 -30.12
CA THR A 58 -9.42 -16.02 -29.05
C THR A 58 -10.56 -15.15 -29.58
N VAL A 59 -10.58 -14.84 -30.88
CA VAL A 59 -11.65 -14.11 -31.57
C VAL A 59 -12.82 -15.02 -31.97
N PHE A 60 -12.60 -16.34 -32.02
CA PHE A 60 -13.60 -17.32 -32.44
C PHE A 60 -14.79 -17.34 -31.47
N LYS A 61 -15.95 -16.84 -31.92
CA LYS A 61 -17.24 -17.14 -31.28
C LYS A 61 -17.58 -18.60 -31.63
N PRO A 62 -17.83 -19.49 -30.66
CA PRO A 62 -18.39 -20.79 -30.98
C PRO A 62 -19.75 -20.59 -31.66
N VAL A 63 -19.94 -21.21 -32.83
CA VAL A 63 -21.24 -21.32 -33.55
C VAL A 63 -22.12 -22.37 -32.86
N LEU A 64 -22.16 -22.36 -31.53
CA LEU A 64 -23.08 -23.19 -30.76
C LEU A 64 -24.13 -22.27 -30.17
N ASP A 65 -25.16 -22.04 -30.97
CA ASP A 65 -26.53 -21.82 -30.52
C ASP A 65 -26.97 -23.02 -29.67
N CYS A 66 -26.47 -23.08 -28.43
CA CYS A 66 -27.10 -23.85 -27.38
C CYS A 66 -27.41 -22.86 -26.28
N ASN A 67 -28.71 -22.70 -26.03
CA ASN A 67 -29.39 -21.90 -25.02
C ASN A 67 -28.85 -22.10 -23.59
N PHE A 68 -27.58 -21.82 -23.35
CA PHE A 68 -27.08 -21.36 -22.07
C PHE A 68 -26.94 -19.86 -22.22
N SER A 69 -28.02 -19.16 -21.90
CA SER A 69 -27.89 -17.88 -21.22
C SER A 69 -27.02 -18.14 -19.99
N ILE A 70 -25.70 -18.05 -20.17
CA ILE A 70 -24.86 -17.53 -19.12
C ILE A 70 -25.39 -16.11 -19.02
N ASP A 71 -26.31 -15.91 -18.08
CA ASP A 71 -26.51 -14.61 -17.48
C ASP A 71 -25.10 -14.11 -17.18
N GLU A 72 -24.61 -13.21 -18.02
CA GLU A 72 -23.55 -12.31 -17.62
C GLU A 72 -24.17 -11.58 -16.43
N ASP A 73 -23.97 -12.14 -15.23
CA ASP A 73 -24.18 -11.48 -13.95
C ASP A 73 -23.24 -10.26 -13.95
N ASP A 74 -23.68 -9.24 -14.66
CA ASP A 74 -23.21 -7.89 -14.61
C ASP A 74 -23.48 -7.47 -13.15
N PRO A 75 -22.44 -7.16 -12.35
CA PRO A 75 -22.70 -6.49 -11.09
C PRO A 75 -23.32 -5.16 -11.46
N MET A 76 -24.65 -5.11 -11.32
CA MET A 76 -25.55 -3.99 -11.59
C MET A 76 -24.88 -2.67 -11.21
N GLU A 77 -24.22 -2.02 -12.19
CA GLU A 77 -23.58 -0.73 -12.00
C GLU A 77 -24.73 0.28 -11.89
N THR A 78 -24.90 0.74 -10.66
CA THR A 78 -26.00 1.57 -10.20
C THR A 78 -25.96 2.93 -10.90
N ASP A 79 -27.11 3.29 -11.49
CA ASP A 79 -27.59 4.65 -11.77
C ASP A 79 -26.52 5.74 -11.99
N LEU A 80 -25.98 5.84 -13.21
CA LEU A 80 -25.39 7.08 -13.72
C LEU A 80 -26.09 7.48 -15.04
N PRO A 81 -26.36 8.79 -15.26
CA PRO A 81 -27.27 9.25 -16.28
C PRO A 81 -26.68 9.09 -17.70
N GLU A 82 -27.46 8.46 -18.58
CA GLU A 82 -27.36 8.39 -20.05
C GLU A 82 -25.97 8.68 -20.66
N ASP A 83 -25.08 7.68 -20.65
CA ASP A 83 -23.82 7.69 -21.39
C ASP A 83 -24.11 7.53 -22.91
N ASP A 84 -23.59 8.44 -23.73
CA ASP A 84 -23.62 8.42 -25.21
C ASP A 84 -23.41 6.99 -25.77
N PRO A 85 -24.30 6.48 -26.66
CA PRO A 85 -24.18 5.14 -27.24
C PRO A 85 -22.82 4.89 -27.91
N THR A 86 -22.17 5.95 -28.41
CA THR A 86 -20.82 5.90 -29.00
C THR A 86 -19.77 5.57 -27.93
N ARG A 87 -19.85 6.20 -26.76
CA ARG A 87 -18.96 5.96 -25.62
C ARG A 87 -19.15 4.56 -25.05
N ARG A 88 -20.38 4.06 -25.01
CA ARG A 88 -20.69 2.69 -24.59
C ARG A 88 -20.08 1.66 -25.55
N ALA A 89 -20.23 1.85 -26.86
CA ALA A 89 -19.63 0.97 -27.86
C ALA A 89 -18.09 0.95 -27.80
N GLN A 90 -17.46 2.11 -27.55
CA GLN A 90 -16.02 2.21 -27.35
C GLN A 90 -15.55 1.43 -26.11
N LYS A 91 -16.19 1.63 -24.94
CA LYS A 91 -15.89 0.87 -23.72
C LYS A 91 -16.00 -0.64 -23.93
N PHE A 92 -17.01 -1.10 -24.67
CA PHE A 92 -17.17 -2.52 -24.99
C PHE A 92 -16.06 -3.06 -25.89
N ALA A 93 -15.64 -2.29 -26.90
CA ALA A 93 -14.53 -2.67 -27.78
C ALA A 93 -13.22 -2.76 -26.98
N GLU A 94 -12.93 -1.76 -26.14
CA GLU A 94 -11.75 -1.75 -25.26
C GLU A 94 -11.73 -2.93 -24.29
N ARG A 95 -12.87 -3.23 -23.63
CA ARG A 95 -13.00 -4.39 -22.74
C ARG A 95 -12.76 -5.70 -23.48
N ARG A 96 -13.28 -5.83 -24.70
CA ARG A 96 -13.09 -7.02 -25.54
C ARG A 96 -11.63 -7.19 -25.95
N GLU A 97 -10.95 -6.13 -26.35
CA GLU A 97 -9.53 -6.16 -26.69
C GLU A 97 -8.68 -6.53 -25.46
N GLY A 98 -8.99 -5.97 -24.29
CA GLY A 98 -8.37 -6.32 -23.03
C GLY A 98 -8.52 -7.81 -22.70
N LEU A 99 -9.73 -8.37 -22.84
CA LEU A 99 -9.97 -9.81 -22.61
C LEU A 99 -9.21 -10.70 -23.60
N ILE A 100 -9.11 -10.31 -24.87
CA ILE A 100 -8.32 -11.04 -25.87
C ILE A 100 -6.84 -11.03 -25.47
N MET A 101 -6.32 -9.88 -25.06
CA MET A 101 -4.94 -9.73 -24.59
C MET A 101 -4.66 -10.64 -23.38
N ILE A 102 -5.52 -10.62 -22.36
CA ILE A 102 -5.38 -11.44 -21.15
C ILE A 102 -5.37 -12.93 -21.51
N LYS A 103 -6.31 -13.38 -22.36
CA LYS A 103 -6.36 -14.78 -22.83
C LYS A 103 -5.05 -15.21 -23.50
N LYS A 104 -4.49 -14.36 -24.37
CA LYS A 104 -3.21 -14.65 -25.04
C LYS A 104 -2.07 -14.77 -24.02
N VAL A 105 -1.97 -13.82 -23.09
CA VAL A 105 -0.92 -13.85 -22.06
C VAL A 105 -1.01 -15.13 -21.23
N VAL A 106 -2.20 -15.47 -20.73
CA VAL A 106 -2.41 -16.70 -19.94
C VAL A 106 -2.00 -17.95 -20.73
N MET A 107 -2.43 -18.08 -21.99
CA MET A 107 -2.06 -19.23 -22.82
C MET A 107 -0.55 -19.33 -23.05
N ILE A 108 0.11 -18.20 -23.34
CA ILE A 108 1.56 -18.19 -23.54
C ILE A 108 2.29 -18.50 -22.23
N SER A 109 1.87 -17.96 -21.09
CA SER A 109 2.47 -18.25 -19.78
C SER A 109 2.43 -19.73 -19.44
N VAL A 110 1.27 -20.38 -19.61
CA VAL A 110 1.13 -21.85 -19.42
C VAL A 110 2.10 -22.62 -20.32
N LEU A 111 2.23 -22.23 -21.59
CA LEU A 111 3.16 -22.85 -22.53
C LEU A 111 4.62 -22.63 -22.12
N MET A 112 4.97 -21.42 -21.68
CA MET A 112 6.31 -21.08 -21.19
C MET A 112 6.65 -21.87 -19.93
N GLN A 113 5.74 -21.93 -18.95
CA GLN A 113 5.91 -22.68 -17.71
C GLN A 113 6.09 -24.19 -17.97
N SER A 114 5.33 -24.75 -18.92
CA SER A 114 5.48 -26.15 -19.33
C SER A 114 6.85 -26.45 -19.94
N THR A 115 7.49 -25.45 -20.56
CA THR A 115 8.81 -25.56 -21.18
C THR A 115 9.94 -25.31 -20.16
N ASN A 116 9.74 -24.35 -19.26
CA ASN A 116 10.66 -24.00 -18.20
C ASN A 116 9.86 -23.71 -16.93
N LYS A 117 9.90 -24.61 -15.95
CA LYS A 117 9.14 -24.48 -14.69
C LYS A 117 9.47 -23.22 -13.90
N ASN A 118 10.63 -22.62 -14.14
CA ASN A 118 11.02 -21.38 -13.50
C ASN A 118 10.37 -20.15 -14.15
N CYS A 119 9.76 -20.28 -15.33
CA CYS A 119 9.04 -19.21 -16.02
C CYS A 119 7.59 -19.17 -15.53
N ASN A 120 7.40 -18.65 -14.32
CA ASN A 120 6.17 -18.74 -13.54
C ASN A 120 5.72 -17.37 -13.01
N ALA A 121 6.16 -16.25 -13.60
CA ALA A 121 5.88 -14.91 -13.09
C ALA A 121 4.37 -14.62 -12.97
N LEU A 122 3.57 -14.95 -13.99
CA LEU A 122 2.13 -14.74 -13.96
C LEU A 122 1.48 -15.61 -12.90
N GLU A 123 1.85 -16.89 -12.87
CA GLU A 123 1.34 -17.93 -11.98
C GLU A 123 1.65 -17.61 -10.52
N SER A 124 2.84 -17.05 -10.25
CA SER A 124 3.24 -16.61 -8.92
C SER A 124 2.44 -15.41 -8.44
N VAL A 125 2.28 -14.37 -9.28
CA VAL A 125 1.48 -13.19 -8.94
C VAL A 125 0.01 -13.57 -8.74
N PHE A 126 -0.52 -14.40 -9.65
CA PHE A 126 -1.91 -14.84 -9.58
C PHE A 126 -2.16 -15.74 -8.36
N GLY A 127 -1.24 -16.66 -8.05
CA GLY A 127 -1.35 -17.50 -6.85
C GLY A 127 -1.36 -16.69 -5.55
N ILE A 128 -0.48 -15.69 -5.43
CA ILE A 128 -0.45 -14.80 -4.26
C ILE A 128 -1.74 -13.96 -4.19
N PHE A 129 -2.24 -13.47 -5.32
CA PHE A 129 -3.51 -12.74 -5.38
C PHE A 129 -4.70 -13.60 -4.94
N LEU A 130 -4.78 -14.85 -5.40
CA LEU A 130 -5.83 -15.78 -5.00
C LEU A 130 -5.78 -16.07 -3.50
N HIS A 131 -4.58 -16.29 -2.96
CA HIS A 131 -4.37 -16.48 -1.54
C HIS A 131 -4.81 -15.26 -0.72
N ALA A 132 -4.42 -14.05 -1.15
CA ALA A 132 -4.86 -12.80 -0.52
C ALA A 132 -6.38 -12.56 -0.61
N SER A 133 -7.03 -13.13 -1.62
CA SER A 133 -8.49 -13.07 -1.81
C SER A 133 -9.26 -14.16 -1.02
N ASN A 134 -8.60 -14.84 -0.08
CA ASN A 134 -9.15 -15.95 0.70
C ASN A 134 -9.69 -17.11 -0.17
N THR A 135 -9.08 -17.35 -1.35
CA THR A 135 -9.46 -18.47 -2.22
C THR A 135 -9.14 -19.79 -1.53
N PRO A 136 -10.08 -20.76 -1.46
CA PRO A 136 -9.83 -22.04 -0.81
C PRO A 136 -8.63 -22.77 -1.42
N SER A 137 -7.77 -23.35 -0.59
CA SER A 137 -6.53 -24.04 -1.00
C SER A 137 -6.76 -25.08 -2.09
N LYS A 138 -7.90 -25.81 -2.06
CA LYS A 138 -8.25 -26.80 -3.09
C LYS A 138 -8.44 -26.18 -4.48
N VAL A 139 -8.97 -24.96 -4.54
CA VAL A 139 -9.15 -24.22 -5.81
C VAL A 139 -7.79 -23.74 -6.30
N ILE A 140 -6.95 -23.22 -5.40
CA ILE A 140 -5.58 -22.81 -5.75
C ILE A 140 -4.77 -23.99 -6.28
N GLU A 141 -4.82 -25.14 -5.62
CA GLU A 141 -4.16 -26.37 -6.07
C GLU A 141 -4.69 -26.85 -7.42
N ALA A 142 -6.01 -26.82 -7.65
CA ALA A 142 -6.58 -27.14 -8.95
C ALA A 142 -6.04 -26.21 -10.06
N LEU A 143 -5.95 -24.90 -9.79
CA LEU A 143 -5.39 -23.92 -10.74
C LEU A 143 -3.88 -24.09 -10.92
N ALA A 144 -3.16 -24.50 -9.87
CA ALA A 144 -1.74 -24.81 -9.95
C ALA A 144 -1.50 -26.02 -10.87
N HIS A 145 -2.34 -27.05 -10.78
CA HIS A 145 -2.31 -28.19 -11.69
C HIS A 145 -2.67 -27.82 -13.14
N MET A 146 -3.44 -26.75 -13.36
CA MET A 146 -3.72 -26.21 -14.71
C MET A 146 -2.60 -25.29 -15.25
N GLY A 147 -1.57 -24.99 -14.45
CA GLY A 147 -0.50 -24.06 -14.82
C GLY A 147 -0.93 -22.58 -14.78
N ILE A 148 -2.01 -22.26 -14.05
CA ILE A 148 -2.52 -20.88 -13.91
C ILE A 148 -2.01 -20.23 -12.63
N SER A 149 -1.65 -21.04 -11.63
CA SER A 149 -1.13 -20.61 -10.34
C SER A 149 0.11 -21.42 -9.96
N ILE A 150 0.84 -20.96 -8.94
CA ILE A 150 1.76 -21.81 -8.17
C ILE A 150 1.00 -22.57 -7.07
N SER A 151 1.62 -23.62 -6.52
CA SER A 151 1.05 -24.40 -5.41
C SER A 151 0.96 -23.59 -4.12
N THR A 152 0.12 -24.02 -3.18
CA THR A 152 -0.02 -23.36 -1.87
C THR A 152 1.30 -23.36 -1.10
N ASP A 153 2.07 -24.45 -1.17
CA ASP A 153 3.40 -24.51 -0.55
C ASP A 153 4.34 -23.44 -1.11
N ALA A 154 4.28 -23.18 -2.42
CA ALA A 154 5.10 -22.14 -3.05
C ALA A 154 4.62 -20.73 -2.66
N ILE A 155 3.31 -20.55 -2.47
CA ILE A 155 2.74 -19.30 -1.94
C ILE A 155 3.22 -19.06 -0.52
N ASP A 156 3.12 -20.05 0.37
CA ASP A 156 3.54 -19.93 1.77
C ASP A 156 5.03 -19.60 1.87
N ASN A 157 5.87 -20.26 1.07
CA ASN A 157 7.29 -19.93 0.97
C ASN A 157 7.53 -18.49 0.48
N THR A 158 6.71 -18.01 -0.45
CA THR A 158 6.78 -16.63 -0.95
C THR A 158 6.38 -15.63 0.14
N VAL A 159 5.29 -15.88 0.85
CA VAL A 159 4.83 -15.05 1.99
C VAL A 159 5.91 -15.00 3.08
N HIS A 160 6.54 -16.13 3.41
CA HIS A 160 7.67 -16.16 4.33
C HIS A 160 8.87 -15.35 3.84
N SER A 161 9.23 -15.43 2.55
CA SER A 161 10.30 -14.63 1.96
C SER A 161 10.01 -13.13 2.06
N LEU A 162 8.80 -12.71 1.70
CA LEU A 162 8.34 -11.31 1.77
C LEU A 162 8.31 -10.79 3.21
N SER A 163 7.85 -11.61 4.15
CA SER A 163 7.87 -11.28 5.59
C SER A 163 9.30 -11.04 6.08
N ARG A 164 10.25 -11.91 5.71
CA ARG A 164 11.67 -11.76 6.05
C ARG A 164 12.30 -10.52 5.43
N GLU A 165 11.98 -10.21 4.17
CA GLU A 165 12.44 -8.97 3.51
C GLU A 165 11.88 -7.73 4.22
N THR A 166 10.60 -7.77 4.60
CA THR A 166 9.93 -6.69 5.34
C THR A 166 10.59 -6.47 6.70
N ARG A 167 10.85 -7.52 7.48
CA ARG A 167 11.58 -7.40 8.76
C ARG A 167 12.97 -6.79 8.58
N LYS A 168 13.71 -7.22 7.56
CA LYS A 168 15.03 -6.63 7.26
C LYS A 168 14.91 -5.14 6.94
N THR A 169 13.89 -4.76 6.17
CA THR A 169 13.58 -3.36 5.85
C THR A 169 13.27 -2.59 7.13
N LEU A 170 12.34 -3.05 7.97
CA LEU A 170 11.99 -2.42 9.24
C LEU A 170 13.18 -2.26 10.18
N ARG A 171 14.04 -3.28 10.28
CA ARG A 171 15.26 -3.20 11.08
C ARG A 171 16.21 -2.13 10.55
N ASN A 172 16.43 -2.08 9.25
CA ASN A 172 17.26 -1.05 8.62
C ASN A 172 16.65 0.34 8.84
N MET A 173 15.32 0.46 8.78
CA MET A 173 14.56 1.69 9.07
C MET A 173 14.77 2.15 10.52
N GLY A 174 14.53 1.27 11.49
CA GLY A 174 14.69 1.55 12.92
C GLY A 174 16.11 1.94 13.32
N GLN A 175 17.13 1.48 12.58
CA GLN A 175 18.52 1.84 12.81
C GLN A 175 18.91 3.26 12.33
N THR A 176 18.03 3.99 11.64
CA THR A 176 18.34 5.34 11.10
C THR A 176 18.10 6.50 12.06
N PRO A 177 17.73 6.25 13.31
CA PRO A 177 16.82 7.07 14.16
C PRO A 177 15.79 8.02 13.51
N LEU A 178 15.54 7.97 12.20
CA LEU A 178 14.71 8.94 11.48
C LEU A 178 13.38 8.33 11.06
N VAL A 179 12.75 7.63 12.00
CA VAL A 179 11.49 6.92 11.77
C VAL A 179 10.48 7.23 12.84
N GLY A 180 9.23 7.47 12.41
CA GLY A 180 8.07 7.48 13.27
C GLY A 180 7.49 6.08 13.39
N TYR A 181 7.10 5.69 14.61
CA TYR A 181 6.33 4.48 14.85
C TYR A 181 4.85 4.85 14.84
N ALA A 182 4.08 4.15 14.00
CA ALA A 182 2.63 4.26 13.99
C ALA A 182 2.06 2.86 14.22
N TYR A 183 1.22 2.71 15.23
CA TYR A 183 0.51 1.47 15.50
C TYR A 183 -0.88 1.77 16.04
N ASP A 184 -1.80 0.86 15.80
CA ASP A 184 -3.16 0.94 16.29
C ASP A 184 -3.76 -0.47 16.43
N ASN A 185 -4.86 -0.56 17.17
CA ASN A 185 -5.66 -1.78 17.25
C ASN A 185 -6.52 -1.92 16.01
N PHE A 186 -6.66 -3.15 15.52
CA PHE A 186 -7.70 -3.51 14.58
C PHE A 186 -8.43 -4.76 15.10
N ASN A 187 -9.74 -4.78 14.87
CA ASN A 187 -10.59 -5.87 15.34
C ASN A 187 -11.10 -6.64 14.13
N ILE A 188 -10.83 -7.95 14.09
CA ILE A 188 -11.42 -8.83 13.08
C ILE A 188 -12.56 -9.58 13.73
N ASN A 189 -13.76 -9.45 13.15
CA ASN A 189 -14.88 -10.31 13.50
C ASN A 189 -14.81 -11.57 12.63
N PHE A 190 -14.67 -12.73 13.25
CA PHE A 190 -14.77 -14.02 12.58
C PHE A 190 -16.16 -14.60 12.84
N PRO A 191 -17.18 -14.25 12.03
CA PRO A 191 -18.51 -14.83 12.21
C PRO A 191 -18.42 -16.34 12.04
N GLY A 192 -18.85 -17.08 13.06
CA GLY A 192 -18.92 -18.54 12.98
C GLY A 192 -19.79 -18.96 11.79
N ILE A 193 -19.29 -19.90 10.99
CA ILE A 193 -20.02 -20.45 9.82
C ILE A 193 -21.34 -21.11 10.24
N VAL A 194 -21.46 -21.50 11.52
CA VAL A 194 -22.67 -22.09 12.10
C VAL A 194 -23.03 -21.33 13.37
N PRO A 195 -24.25 -20.76 13.48
CA PRO A 195 -24.74 -20.20 14.73
C PRO A 195 -24.99 -21.34 15.72
N ILE A 196 -24.08 -21.55 16.66
CA ILE A 196 -24.27 -22.54 17.74
C ILE A 196 -25.01 -21.84 18.87
N VAL A 197 -26.21 -22.34 19.20
CA VAL A 197 -27.14 -21.81 20.22
C VAL A 197 -26.52 -21.70 21.61
N GLU A 198 -25.46 -22.48 21.87
CA GLU A 198 -24.76 -22.52 23.16
C GLU A 198 -23.27 -22.20 22.98
N LYS A 199 -22.95 -20.89 22.98
CA LYS A 199 -21.80 -20.29 23.67
C LYS A 199 -21.76 -18.80 23.37
N SER A 200 -21.61 -18.00 24.42
CA SER A 200 -21.23 -16.60 24.39
C SER A 200 -19.78 -16.44 23.87
N THR A 201 -19.54 -16.69 22.59
CA THR A 201 -18.17 -16.68 22.05
C THR A 201 -17.85 -15.32 21.45
N ASP A 202 -16.90 -14.64 22.08
CA ASP A 202 -16.20 -13.48 21.55
C ASP A 202 -15.64 -13.81 20.15
N THR A 203 -16.39 -13.47 19.10
CA THR A 203 -15.96 -13.66 17.70
C THR A 203 -15.00 -12.56 17.25
N LEU A 204 -14.76 -11.59 18.13
CA LEU A 204 -13.93 -10.43 17.89
C LEU A 204 -12.50 -10.74 18.35
N THR A 205 -11.59 -10.88 17.39
CA THR A 205 -10.17 -10.96 17.69
C THR A 205 -9.59 -9.55 17.69
N HIS A 206 -9.08 -9.13 18.85
CA HIS A 206 -8.41 -7.85 19.04
C HIS A 206 -6.92 -8.00 18.74
N MET A 207 -6.44 -7.39 17.65
CA MET A 207 -5.03 -7.43 17.28
C MET A 207 -4.47 -6.02 17.17
N THR A 208 -3.15 -5.91 17.24
CA THR A 208 -2.40 -4.69 16.95
C THR A 208 -1.76 -4.82 15.58
N SER A 209 -1.81 -3.77 14.76
CA SER A 209 -0.89 -3.64 13.62
C SER A 209 -0.15 -2.32 13.71
N GLY A 210 0.92 -2.18 12.95
CA GLY A 210 1.66 -0.95 12.87
C GLY A 210 2.55 -0.87 11.66
N GLY A 211 3.39 0.14 11.66
CA GLY A 211 4.38 0.37 10.64
C GLY A 211 5.36 1.45 11.05
N LEU A 212 6.49 1.46 10.35
CA LEU A 212 7.49 2.51 10.48
C LEU A 212 7.34 3.47 9.31
N ILE A 213 7.41 4.76 9.59
CA ILE A 213 7.30 5.85 8.62
C ILE A 213 8.64 6.59 8.61
N PHE A 214 9.30 6.69 7.46
CA PHE A 214 10.51 7.50 7.37
C PHE A 214 10.20 9.00 7.43
N LEU A 215 10.96 9.72 8.24
CA LEU A 215 10.86 11.17 8.41
C LEU A 215 11.67 11.91 7.34
N GLU A 216 11.33 11.74 6.06
CA GLU A 216 12.16 12.23 4.94
C GLU A 216 11.99 13.72 4.62
N HIS A 217 11.12 14.42 5.35
CA HIS A 217 10.74 15.82 5.12
C HIS A 217 11.79 16.82 5.63
N GLY A 218 13.07 16.42 5.65
CA GLY A 218 14.19 17.27 6.05
C GLY A 218 14.65 17.08 7.50
N VAL A 219 14.01 16.19 8.25
CA VAL A 219 14.39 15.84 9.63
C VAL A 219 15.79 15.23 9.65
N LYS A 220 16.65 15.77 10.51
CA LYS A 220 17.99 15.30 10.81
C LYS A 220 18.02 14.67 12.19
N ALA A 221 19.03 13.83 12.44
CA ALA A 221 19.20 13.21 13.75
C ALA A 221 19.31 14.25 14.88
N ASP A 222 19.95 15.39 14.59
CA ASP A 222 20.06 16.53 15.53
C ASP A 222 18.70 17.14 15.90
N ASP A 223 17.70 17.05 15.04
CA ASP A 223 16.35 17.56 15.33
C ASP A 223 15.63 16.68 16.36
N LEU A 224 16.05 15.41 16.50
CA LEU A 224 15.48 14.44 17.45
C LEU A 224 16.26 14.36 18.77
N ARG A 225 17.26 15.22 18.98
CA ARG A 225 18.05 15.32 20.23
C ARG A 225 17.22 15.56 21.48
N CYS A 226 16.01 16.10 21.31
CA CYS A 226 15.08 16.33 22.41
C CYS A 226 14.76 15.04 23.16
N SER A 227 14.71 13.89 22.47
CA SER A 227 14.48 12.58 23.09
C SER A 227 15.61 12.19 24.05
N GLU A 228 16.87 12.46 23.69
CA GLU A 228 18.03 12.22 24.53
C GLU A 228 18.05 13.17 25.73
N GLU A 229 17.74 14.46 25.52
CA GLU A 229 17.64 15.42 26.63
C GLU A 229 16.50 15.08 27.59
N LEU A 230 15.33 14.70 27.07
CA LEU A 230 14.19 14.25 27.86
C LEU A 230 14.53 12.98 28.64
N TRP A 231 15.22 12.02 28.01
CA TRP A 231 15.69 10.82 28.68
C TRP A 231 16.75 11.11 29.76
N LYS A 232 17.63 12.09 29.57
CA LYS A 232 18.57 12.50 30.63
C LYS A 232 17.85 13.14 31.83
N LYS A 233 16.74 13.83 31.59
CA LYS A 233 15.97 14.56 32.61
C LYS A 233 14.84 13.72 33.24
N THR A 234 14.52 12.56 32.71
CA THR A 234 13.39 11.75 33.22
C THR A 234 13.76 10.99 34.50
N PRO A 235 12.89 11.00 35.53
CA PRO A 235 13.08 10.18 36.74
C PRO A 235 13.10 8.66 36.46
N LEU A 236 12.63 8.24 35.28
CA LEU A 236 12.62 6.84 34.85
C LEU A 236 13.99 6.37 34.31
N ASN A 237 14.94 7.27 34.10
CA ASN A 237 16.27 6.91 33.67
C ASN A 237 17.08 6.37 34.88
N PRO A 238 17.61 5.14 34.84
CA PRO A 238 18.40 4.58 35.95
C PRO A 238 19.64 5.40 36.33
N ALA A 239 20.14 6.23 35.42
CA ALA A 239 21.26 7.14 35.65
C ALA A 239 20.81 8.54 36.13
N PHE A 240 19.52 8.77 36.36
CA PHE A 240 18.98 10.02 36.85
C PHE A 240 19.38 10.26 38.31
N ASP A 241 19.98 11.41 38.60
CA ASP A 241 20.29 11.86 39.95
C ASP A 241 19.33 12.98 40.36
N ALA A 242 18.44 12.65 41.29
CA ALA A 242 17.46 13.61 41.82
C ALA A 242 18.11 14.81 42.51
N ALA A 243 19.37 14.70 42.99
CA ALA A 243 20.07 15.80 43.63
C ALA A 243 20.58 16.85 42.63
N THR A 244 20.73 16.48 41.35
CA THR A 244 21.16 17.38 40.26
C THR A 244 20.01 17.75 39.32
N ALA A 245 18.79 17.29 39.62
CA ALA A 245 17.62 17.58 38.81
C ALA A 245 17.31 19.09 38.81
N PRO A 246 17.13 19.72 37.63
CA PRO A 246 16.64 21.07 37.57
C PRO A 246 15.24 21.14 38.21
N PRO A 247 14.88 22.26 38.86
CA PRO A 247 13.54 22.43 39.41
C PRO A 247 12.49 22.25 38.32
N THR A 248 11.36 21.64 38.68
CA THR A 248 10.23 21.43 37.75
C THR A 248 9.82 22.79 37.16
N PRO A 249 9.87 22.98 35.83
CA PRO A 249 9.52 24.26 35.23
C PRO A 249 8.07 24.59 35.55
N THR A 250 7.81 25.85 35.88
CA THR A 250 6.43 26.33 36.02
C THR A 250 5.78 26.42 34.64
N ILE A 251 4.45 26.57 34.59
CA ILE A 251 3.73 26.84 33.32
C ILE A 251 4.33 28.06 32.61
N ILE A 252 4.73 29.09 33.35
CA ILE A 252 5.33 30.32 32.82
C ILE A 252 6.70 30.04 32.19
N ASP A 253 7.49 29.13 32.78
CA ASP A 253 8.79 28.73 32.22
C ASP A 253 8.64 27.93 30.94
N LEU A 254 7.59 27.12 30.84
CA LEU A 254 7.24 26.37 29.62
C LEU A 254 6.75 27.31 28.52
N GLU A 255 5.86 28.26 28.84
CA GLU A 255 5.38 29.27 27.89
C GLU A 255 6.54 30.09 27.32
N ARG A 256 7.45 30.58 28.17
CA ARG A 256 8.64 31.30 27.74
C ARG A 256 9.59 30.44 26.89
N HIS A 257 9.81 29.17 27.24
CA HIS A 257 10.60 28.27 26.39
C HIS A 257 9.93 28.03 25.03
N LEU A 258 8.61 27.90 24.98
CA LEU A 258 7.87 27.74 23.72
C LEU A 258 7.99 28.98 22.82
N GLU A 259 8.02 30.19 23.42
CA GLU A 259 8.28 31.44 22.71
C GLU A 259 9.71 31.53 22.17
N GLU A 260 10.69 30.93 22.85
CA GLU A 260 12.09 30.90 22.44
C GLU A 260 12.42 29.83 21.39
N LEU A 261 11.56 28.81 21.20
CA LEU A 261 11.80 27.71 20.26
C LEU A 261 11.91 28.17 18.80
N HIS A 262 11.19 29.23 18.44
CA HIS A 262 11.18 29.78 17.09
C HIS A 262 11.49 31.28 17.17
N PRO A 263 12.78 31.68 17.30
CA PRO A 263 13.13 33.08 17.40
C PRO A 263 12.69 33.83 16.13
N GLU A 264 11.73 34.73 16.28
CA GLU A 264 11.16 35.48 15.16
C GLU A 264 11.94 36.77 14.91
N ALA A 265 12.23 37.07 13.65
CA ALA A 265 12.76 38.37 13.27
C ALA A 265 11.68 39.45 13.43
N ALA A 266 12.09 40.69 13.73
CA ALA A 266 11.17 41.82 13.80
C ALA A 266 10.43 41.99 12.47
N HIS A 267 9.10 41.89 12.50
CA HIS A 267 8.24 42.06 11.34
C HIS A 267 7.68 43.49 11.30
N PRO A 268 7.50 44.14 10.12
CA PRO A 268 7.00 45.51 10.01
C PRO A 268 5.65 45.79 10.68
N SER A 269 4.83 44.76 10.90
CA SER A 269 3.54 44.87 11.57
C SER A 269 3.63 44.88 13.10
N ASN A 270 4.80 44.64 13.69
CA ASN A 270 5.00 44.40 15.13
C ASN A 270 4.15 43.25 15.70
N LEU A 271 3.64 42.36 14.84
CA LEU A 271 2.89 41.16 15.23
C LEU A 271 3.81 39.94 15.10
N THR A 272 3.67 38.98 16.01
CA THR A 272 4.29 37.65 15.92
C THR A 272 3.72 36.84 14.75
N SER A 273 4.40 35.79 14.28
CA SER A 273 3.90 34.96 13.17
C SER A 273 2.57 34.30 13.53
N ARG A 274 2.38 33.92 14.80
CA ARG A 274 1.11 33.42 15.32
C ARG A 274 0.00 34.46 15.24
N GLU A 275 0.27 35.71 15.62
CA GLU A 275 -0.72 36.80 15.52
C GLU A 275 -1.02 37.17 14.07
N ARG A 276 -0.02 37.13 13.18
CA ARG A 276 -0.21 37.33 11.73
C ARG A 276 -1.07 36.23 11.13
N PHE A 277 -0.82 34.97 11.49
CA PHE A 277 -1.65 33.84 11.08
C PHE A 277 -3.09 33.97 11.60
N ASN A 278 -3.28 34.26 12.89
CA ASN A 278 -4.60 34.48 13.46
C ASN A 278 -5.34 35.62 12.76
N SER A 279 -4.66 36.75 12.51
CA SER A 279 -5.21 37.88 11.75
C SER A 279 -5.61 37.48 10.33
N TRP A 280 -4.81 36.66 9.65
CA TRP A 280 -5.16 36.11 8.34
C TRP A 280 -6.38 35.17 8.43
N LEU A 281 -6.43 34.27 9.43
CA LEU A 281 -7.53 33.33 9.64
C LEU A 281 -8.86 34.07 9.87
N PHE A 282 -8.88 35.08 10.74
CA PHE A 282 -10.06 35.91 10.96
C PHE A 282 -10.55 36.58 9.67
N ARG A 283 -9.64 37.13 8.87
CA ARG A 283 -9.99 37.74 7.58
C ARG A 283 -10.50 36.69 6.59
N SER A 284 -9.87 35.51 6.56
CA SER A 284 -10.28 34.38 5.73
C SER A 284 -11.70 33.92 6.06
N ASP A 285 -12.02 33.78 7.34
CA ASP A 285 -13.35 33.36 7.77
C ASP A 285 -14.41 34.42 7.46
N LEU A 286 -14.10 35.72 7.60
CA LEU A 286 -15.00 36.79 7.19
C LEU A 286 -15.25 36.82 5.67
N VAL A 287 -14.23 36.58 4.85
CA VAL A 287 -14.36 36.51 3.39
C VAL A 287 -15.16 35.29 2.96
N LYS A 288 -14.90 34.14 3.59
CA LYS A 288 -15.48 32.84 3.18
C LYS A 288 -16.88 32.60 3.73
N TYR A 289 -17.14 33.02 4.96
CA TYR A 289 -18.37 32.72 5.70
C TYR A 289 -19.12 33.95 6.19
N GLY A 290 -18.54 35.14 6.08
CA GLY A 290 -19.20 36.38 6.44
C GLY A 290 -20.21 36.87 5.38
N PRO A 291 -20.79 38.07 5.58
CA PRO A 291 -21.65 38.72 4.59
C PRO A 291 -21.03 38.77 3.19
N ALA A 292 -21.86 38.60 2.14
CA ALA A 292 -21.43 38.52 0.74
C ALA A 292 -20.54 39.69 0.28
N TYR A 293 -20.69 40.85 0.91
CA TYR A 293 -19.82 42.01 0.76
C TYR A 293 -18.33 41.67 0.94
N PHE A 294 -17.97 40.91 1.98
CA PHE A 294 -16.56 40.62 2.27
C PHE A 294 -15.93 39.72 1.22
N GLY A 295 -16.68 38.72 0.74
CA GLY A 295 -16.26 37.85 -0.35
C GLY A 295 -16.05 38.61 -1.66
N ALA A 296 -16.98 39.50 -2.01
CA ALA A 296 -16.95 40.26 -3.26
C ALA A 296 -15.84 41.32 -3.30
N GLU A 297 -15.60 42.03 -2.19
CA GLU A 297 -14.64 43.14 -2.15
C GLU A 297 -13.21 42.71 -1.77
N PHE A 298 -13.07 41.77 -0.83
CA PHE A 298 -11.76 41.44 -0.25
C PHE A 298 -11.25 40.04 -0.62
N GLY A 299 -12.04 39.23 -1.35
CA GLY A 299 -11.63 37.89 -1.77
C GLY A 299 -10.32 37.87 -2.58
N GLY A 300 -10.13 38.85 -3.46
CA GLY A 300 -8.89 38.99 -4.24
C GLY A 300 -7.69 39.52 -3.45
N LEU A 301 -7.91 40.09 -2.26
CA LEU A 301 -6.88 40.75 -1.44
C LEU A 301 -6.33 39.86 -0.32
N LEU A 302 -7.03 38.78 0.04
CA LEU A 302 -6.72 37.97 1.23
C LEU A 302 -5.38 37.22 1.13
N GLY A 303 -4.92 36.89 -0.08
CA GLY A 303 -3.67 36.15 -0.30
C GLY A 303 -3.63 34.78 0.40
N LEU A 304 -2.48 34.11 0.33
CA LEU A 304 -2.20 32.90 1.10
C LEU A 304 -1.66 33.28 2.49
N PRO A 305 -1.82 32.41 3.51
CA PRO A 305 -1.20 32.64 4.79
C PRO A 305 0.32 32.67 4.63
N GLU A 306 0.99 33.37 5.55
CA GLU A 306 2.44 33.33 5.63
C GLU A 306 2.90 31.89 5.86
N MET A 307 3.86 31.45 5.05
CA MET A 307 4.41 30.11 5.15
C MET A 307 5.49 30.09 6.23
N VAL A 308 5.15 29.50 7.38
CA VAL A 308 6.09 29.24 8.49
C VAL A 308 6.43 27.76 8.49
N GLU A 309 7.72 27.43 8.44
CA GLU A 309 8.23 26.05 8.54
C GLU A 309 7.48 25.04 7.64
N GLN A 310 7.36 25.38 6.35
CA GLN A 310 6.67 24.51 5.40
C GLN A 310 7.27 23.11 5.42
N ILE A 311 6.47 22.12 5.84
CA ILE A 311 6.85 20.71 5.74
C ILE A 311 6.94 20.35 4.24
N PRO A 312 8.12 19.97 3.74
CA PRO A 312 8.27 19.60 2.34
C PRO A 312 7.38 18.40 2.00
N VAL A 313 6.56 18.55 0.95
CA VAL A 313 5.79 17.43 0.43
C VAL A 313 6.75 16.47 -0.25
N LYS A 314 6.92 15.29 0.36
CA LYS A 314 7.70 14.18 -0.19
C LYS A 314 6.88 12.91 -0.17
N LYS A 315 7.13 12.04 -1.15
CA LYS A 315 6.54 10.70 -1.15
C LYS A 315 7.04 9.96 0.09
N MET A 316 6.11 9.56 0.94
CA MET A 316 6.40 8.85 2.18
C MET A 316 6.86 7.42 1.90
N ARG A 317 8.02 7.05 2.43
CA ARG A 317 8.42 5.64 2.56
C ARG A 317 7.89 5.10 3.89
N TRP A 318 7.12 4.02 3.81
CA TRP A 318 6.58 3.34 4.96
C TRP A 318 6.80 1.83 4.82
N GLY A 319 6.99 1.16 5.96
CA GLY A 319 7.10 -0.29 6.04
C GLY A 319 6.01 -0.84 6.97
N PRO A 320 5.16 -1.77 6.51
CA PRO A 320 4.18 -2.41 7.37
C PRO A 320 4.87 -3.36 8.35
N ALA A 321 4.46 -3.33 9.61
CA ALA A 321 4.86 -4.31 10.62
C ALA A 321 3.89 -5.48 10.65
N GLN A 322 4.35 -6.59 11.21
CA GLN A 322 3.50 -7.77 11.41
C GLN A 322 2.40 -7.45 12.41
N SER A 323 1.21 -8.01 12.19
CA SER A 323 0.14 -7.93 13.18
C SER A 323 0.48 -8.78 14.41
N LEU A 324 0.25 -8.21 15.58
CA LEU A 324 0.56 -8.79 16.88
C LEU A 324 -0.73 -9.10 17.62
N ASP A 325 -0.78 -10.24 18.32
CA ASP A 325 -1.88 -10.59 19.21
C ASP A 325 -1.69 -9.91 20.57
N ILE A 326 -1.63 -8.56 20.54
CA ILE A 326 -1.48 -7.73 21.73
C ILE A 326 -2.65 -6.77 21.80
N LYS A 327 -3.27 -6.70 22.98
CA LYS A 327 -4.35 -5.77 23.30
C LYS A 327 -3.78 -4.46 23.87
N GLN A 328 -3.87 -3.36 23.12
CA GLN A 328 -3.38 -2.05 23.60
C GLN A 328 -4.34 -1.32 24.54
N SER A 329 -5.42 -1.97 24.98
CA SER A 329 -6.29 -1.40 26.01
C SER A 329 -5.65 -1.38 27.41
N THR A 330 -4.38 -1.77 27.53
CA THR A 330 -3.62 -1.80 28.79
C THR A 330 -2.26 -1.15 28.59
N THR A 331 -1.71 -0.52 29.64
CA THR A 331 -0.36 0.05 29.62
C THR A 331 0.70 -1.02 29.33
N ALA A 332 0.52 -2.24 29.86
CA ALA A 332 1.41 -3.37 29.59
C ALA A 332 1.41 -3.74 28.10
N GLY A 333 0.24 -3.81 27.47
CA GLY A 333 0.13 -4.07 26.03
C GLY A 333 0.82 -3.00 25.19
N ASN A 334 0.66 -1.72 25.52
CA ASN A 334 1.37 -0.63 24.81
C ASN A 334 2.90 -0.75 24.93
N ILE A 335 3.41 -1.11 26.10
CA ILE A 335 4.85 -1.32 26.31
C ILE A 335 5.35 -2.51 25.49
N GLN A 336 4.57 -3.58 25.38
CA GLN A 336 4.92 -4.80 24.66
C GLN A 336 4.92 -4.63 23.13
N VAL A 337 4.09 -3.75 22.58
CA VAL A 337 3.99 -3.52 21.14
C VAL A 337 5.29 -2.97 20.53
N VAL A 338 5.95 -2.03 21.19
CA VAL A 338 7.16 -1.38 20.64
C VAL A 338 8.30 -2.37 20.35
N PRO A 339 8.72 -3.24 21.28
CA PRO A 339 9.76 -4.24 20.99
C PRO A 339 9.28 -5.28 19.97
N GLU A 340 8.04 -5.75 20.05
CA GLU A 340 7.53 -6.79 19.14
C GLU A 340 7.30 -6.30 17.70
N LEU A 341 7.07 -5.00 17.48
CA LEU A 341 7.02 -4.41 16.14
C LEU A 341 8.37 -4.47 15.42
N LEU A 342 9.47 -4.65 16.15
CA LEU A 342 10.85 -4.63 15.64
C LEU A 342 11.48 -6.03 15.52
N GLU A 343 10.83 -7.08 16.00
CA GLU A 343 11.30 -8.49 15.96
C GLU A 343 10.90 -9.24 14.68
#